data_AF-A0A538B2B9-F1
#
_entry.id   AF-A0A538B2B9-F1
#
_cell.length_a   1.000
_cell.length_b   1.000
_cell.length_c   1.000
_cell.angle_alpha   90.00
_cell.angle_beta   90.00
_cell.angle_gamma   90.00
#
_symmetry.space_group_name_H-M   'P 1'
#
loop_
_entity.id
_entity.type
_entity.pdbx_description
1 polymer ?
#
loop_
_entity_poly.entity_id
_entity_poly.type
_entity_poly.pdbx_seq_one_letter_code
_entity_poly.pdbx_strand_id
1 'polypeptide(L)'
;MTSFPVLVEVTLRPGIADPQGATIERALPALGFDSVEGVRVGKAIRFTVEAPDAETARSRVDDLCQKFLTNPVIEDAKVTIE
;
A
#
# COMPACT_ATOMS: atom_id res chain seq x y z
N MET A 1 -9.58 -2.35 -25.90
CA MET A 1 -8.87 -2.18 -24.61
C MET A 1 -9.91 -2.24 -23.52
N THR A 2 -9.58 -2.91 -22.43
CA THR A 2 -10.44 -3.06 -21.26
C THR A 2 -9.90 -2.17 -20.15
N SER A 3 -10.80 -1.62 -19.35
CA SER A 3 -10.49 -0.74 -18.24
C SER A 3 -10.44 -1.57 -16.96
N PHE A 4 -9.31 -1.56 -16.26
CA PHE A 4 -9.08 -2.36 -15.05
C PHE A 4 -8.97 -1.43 -13.84
N PRO A 5 -9.86 -1.55 -12.84
CA PRO A 5 -9.66 -0.90 -11.55
C PRO A 5 -8.46 -1.51 -10.83
N VAL A 6 -7.71 -0.65 -10.13
CA VAL A 6 -6.45 -1.00 -9.49
C VAL A 6 -6.42 -0.44 -8.09
N LEU A 7 -5.98 -1.26 -7.14
CA LEU A 7 -5.57 -0.85 -5.81
C LEU A 7 -4.10 -1.18 -5.61
N VAL A 8 -3.31 -0.17 -5.24
CA VAL A 8 -1.92 -0.32 -4.80
C VAL A 8 -1.84 0.03 -3.32
N GLU A 9 -1.47 -0.95 -2.51
CA GLU A 9 -1.21 -0.78 -1.08
C GLU A 9 0.30 -0.67 -0.86
N VAL A 10 0.77 0.47 -0.36
CA VAL A 10 2.18 0.74 -0.08
C VAL A 10 2.42 0.72 1.42
N THR A 11 3.37 -0.08 1.88
CA THR A 11 3.72 -0.21 3.30
C THR A 11 5.22 -0.10 3.50
N LEU A 12 5.64 0.50 4.61
CA LEU A 12 7.04 0.48 5.02
C LEU A 12 7.51 -0.97 5.28
N ARG A 13 8.73 -1.29 4.83
CA ARG A 13 9.38 -2.60 4.98
C ARG A 13 9.53 -3.00 6.46
N PRO A 14 9.55 -4.32 6.76
CA PRO A 14 9.87 -4.81 8.10
C PRO A 14 11.20 -4.21 8.60
N GLY A 15 11.23 -3.78 9.87
CA GLY A 15 12.39 -3.13 10.48
C GLY A 15 12.50 -1.63 10.22
N ILE A 16 11.72 -1.06 9.30
CA ILE A 16 11.64 0.39 9.14
C ILE A 16 10.66 0.97 10.16
N ALA A 17 11.15 1.93 10.94
CA ALA A 17 10.37 2.64 11.94
C ALA A 17 9.18 3.36 11.29
N ASP A 18 8.02 3.21 11.90
CA ASP A 18 6.78 3.91 11.53
C ASP A 18 6.32 4.80 12.69
N PRO A 19 6.78 6.07 12.73
CA PRO A 19 6.37 7.00 13.77
C PRO A 19 4.86 7.28 13.78
N GLN A 20 4.18 7.16 12.64
CA GLN A 20 2.74 7.41 12.53
C GLN A 20 1.97 6.27 13.18
N GLY A 21 2.26 5.03 12.78
CA GLY A 21 1.69 3.83 13.41
C GLY A 21 1.91 3.80 14.92
N ALA A 22 3.14 4.09 15.35
CA ALA A 22 3.47 4.15 16.78
C ALA A 22 2.73 5.26 17.54
N THR A 23 2.39 6.36 16.89
CA THR A 23 1.60 7.44 17.52
C THR A 23 0.14 7.03 17.68
N ILE A 24 -0.42 6.36 16.67
CA ILE A 24 -1.79 5.84 16.72
C ILE A 24 -1.89 4.78 17.82
N GLU A 25 -1.00 3.78 17.82
CA GLU A 25 -1.00 2.69 18.80
C GLU A 25 -0.97 3.21 20.25
N ARG A 26 -0.14 4.22 20.53
CA ARG A 26 -0.05 4.85 21.86
C ARG A 26 -1.34 5.55 22.30
N ALA A 27 -2.16 6.00 21.35
CA ALA A 27 -3.42 6.68 21.66
C ALA A 27 -4.58 5.70 21.93
N LEU A 28 -4.49 4.46 21.44
CA LEU A 28 -5.57 3.46 21.51
C LEU A 28 -6.00 3.08 22.93
N PRO A 29 -5.11 2.89 23.92
CA PRO A 29 -5.51 2.56 25.29
C PRO A 29 -6.42 3.61 25.93
N ALA A 30 -6.12 4.90 25.70
CA ALA A 30 -6.94 6.00 26.22
C ALA A 30 -8.36 6.03 25.62
N LEU A 31 -8.57 5.35 24.50
CA LEU A 31 -9.86 5.18 23.83
C LEU A 31 -10.54 3.83 24.15
N GLY A 32 -9.93 3.01 25.02
CA GLY A 32 -10.45 1.70 25.44
C GLY A 32 -10.09 0.54 24.50
N PHE A 33 -9.08 0.69 23.64
CA PHE A 33 -8.63 -0.33 22.69
C PHE A 33 -7.29 -0.95 23.13
N ASP A 34 -7.23 -1.51 24.34
CA ASP A 34 -5.99 -2.05 24.93
C ASP A 34 -5.45 -3.31 24.23
N SER A 35 -6.25 -4.00 23.41
CA SER A 35 -5.87 -5.24 22.73
C SER A 35 -5.30 -5.04 21.33
N VAL A 36 -5.15 -3.80 20.87
CA VAL A 36 -4.67 -3.49 19.52
C VAL A 36 -3.17 -3.20 19.58
N GLU A 37 -2.40 -4.01 18.87
CA GLU A 37 -0.94 -3.92 18.83
C GLU A 37 -0.43 -3.99 17.38
N GLY A 38 0.78 -3.50 17.14
CA GLY A 38 1.45 -3.62 15.84
C GLY A 38 0.82 -2.74 14.76
N VAL A 39 0.35 -1.54 15.12
CA VAL A 39 -0.26 -0.61 14.19
C VAL A 39 0.77 -0.13 13.19
N ARG A 40 0.45 -0.31 11.90
CA ARG A 40 1.25 0.21 10.79
C ARG A 40 0.40 1.05 9.87
N VAL A 41 0.99 2.13 9.39
CA VAL A 41 0.38 3.06 8.45
C VAL A 41 1.04 2.89 7.08
N GLY A 42 0.20 2.91 6.05
CA GLY A 42 0.59 2.82 4.66
C GLY A 42 -0.28 3.71 3.78
N LYS A 43 -0.05 3.65 2.47
CA LYS A 43 -0.81 4.38 1.46
C LYS A 43 -1.70 3.40 0.70
N ALA A 44 -2.93 3.79 0.40
CA ALA A 44 -3.81 3.06 -0.53
C ALA A 44 -4.10 3.95 -1.74
N ILE A 45 -3.63 3.54 -2.91
CA ILE A 45 -3.72 4.32 -4.15
C ILE A 45 -4.68 3.58 -5.08
N ARG A 46 -5.79 4.23 -5.43
CA ARG A 46 -6.81 3.68 -6.33
C ARG A 46 -6.84 4.44 -7.63
N PHE A 47 -6.82 3.71 -8.74
CA PHE A 47 -6.91 4.28 -10.09
C PHE A 47 -7.38 3.22 -11.07
N THR A 48 -7.45 3.59 -12.35
CA THR A 48 -7.87 2.70 -13.43
C THR A 48 -6.81 2.69 -14.51
N VAL A 49 -6.52 1.52 -15.08
CA VAL A 49 -5.57 1.36 -16.20
C VAL A 49 -6.26 0.69 -17.38
N GLU A 50 -6.08 1.26 -18.57
CA GLU A 50 -6.52 0.60 -19.80
C GLU A 50 -5.45 -0.38 -20.29
N ALA A 51 -5.83 -1.61 -20.59
CA ALA A 51 -4.94 -2.64 -21.12
C ALA A 51 -5.69 -3.65 -22.00
N PRO A 52 -4.98 -4.45 -22.82
CA PRO A 52 -5.61 -5.55 -23.57
C PRO A 52 -6.18 -6.66 -22.68
N ASP A 53 -5.52 -6.95 -21.56
CA ASP A 53 -5.83 -8.02 -20.61
C ASP A 53 -5.28 -7.69 -19.21
N ALA A 54 -5.68 -8.50 -18.21
CA ALA A 54 -5.25 -8.33 -16.82
C ALA A 54 -3.74 -8.59 -16.63
N GLU A 55 -3.19 -9.53 -17.41
CA GLU A 55 -1.75 -9.71 -17.75
C GLU A 55 -0.99 -8.39 -17.81
N THR A 56 -1.33 -7.67 -18.86
CA THR A 56 -0.70 -6.44 -19.30
C THR A 56 -1.00 -5.30 -18.34
N ALA A 57 -2.23 -5.22 -17.80
CA ALA A 57 -2.57 -4.25 -16.75
C ALA A 57 -1.65 -4.41 -15.54
N ARG A 58 -1.47 -5.64 -15.07
CA ARG A 58 -0.62 -5.95 -13.92
C ARG A 58 0.82 -5.55 -14.16
N SER A 59 1.40 -5.96 -15.29
CA SER A 59 2.77 -5.62 -15.65
C SER A 59 3.02 -4.10 -15.69
N ARG A 60 2.08 -3.33 -16.27
CA ARG A 60 2.16 -1.86 -16.31
C ARG A 60 2.11 -1.24 -14.93
N VAL A 61 1.23 -1.74 -14.06
CA VAL A 61 1.10 -1.23 -12.69
C VAL A 61 2.33 -1.59 -11.85
N ASP A 62 2.88 -2.79 -11.99
CA ASP A 62 4.09 -3.20 -11.28
C ASP A 62 5.28 -2.30 -11.68
N ASP A 63 5.44 -1.98 -12.96
CA ASP A 63 6.46 -1.02 -13.45
C ASP A 63 6.24 0.40 -12.89
N LEU A 64 4.98 0.87 -12.87
CA LEU A 64 4.61 2.15 -12.26
C LEU A 64 4.94 2.19 -10.75
N CYS A 65 4.73 1.08 -10.03
CA CYS A 65 5.06 0.98 -8.61
C CYS A 65 6.57 1.08 -8.37
N GLN A 66 7.38 0.36 -9.15
CA GLN A 66 8.83 0.36 -9.01
C GLN A 66 9.46 1.71 -9.38
N LYS A 67 8.90 2.42 -10.37
CA LYS A 67 9.46 3.68 -10.86
C LYS A 67 9.02 4.91 -10.08
N PHE A 68 7.80 4.89 -9.52
CA PHE A 68 7.20 6.13 -9.03
C PHE A 68 6.40 6.00 -7.73
N LEU A 69 5.54 4.98 -7.60
CA LEU A 69 4.61 4.95 -6.46
C LEU A 69 5.25 4.50 -5.14
N THR A 70 6.44 3.90 -5.19
CA THR A 70 7.16 3.41 -4.01
C THR A 70 8.56 4.00 -3.91
N ASN A 71 9.05 4.17 -2.68
CA ASN A 71 10.48 4.25 -2.43
C ASN A 71 11.04 2.82 -2.24
N PRO A 72 11.78 2.26 -3.22
CA PRO A 72 12.18 0.85 -3.21
C PRO A 72 13.16 0.47 -2.09
N VAL A 73 13.76 1.46 -1.42
CA VAL A 73 14.68 1.20 -0.30
C VAL A 73 13.92 0.86 0.98
N ILE A 74 12.76 1.48 1.20
CA ILE A 74 12.08 1.46 2.51
C ILE A 74 10.61 1.06 2.44
N GLU A 75 10.01 0.98 1.26
CA GLU A 75 8.61 0.63 1.04
C GLU A 75 8.49 -0.63 0.17
N ASP A 76 7.40 -1.36 0.38
CA ASP A 76 6.91 -2.43 -0.48
C ASP A 76 5.51 -2.05 -0.99
N ALA A 77 5.14 -2.57 -2.17
CA ALA A 77 3.80 -2.43 -2.72
C ALA A 77 3.15 -3.78 -2.97
N LYS A 78 1.85 -3.85 -2.69
CA LYS A 78 0.95 -4.92 -3.11
C LYS A 78 -0.06 -4.34 -4.08
N VAL A 79 -0.07 -4.88 -5.29
CA VAL A 79 -1.01 -4.50 -6.34
C VAL A 79 -2.17 -5.50 -6.36
N THR A 80 -3.38 -5.00 -6.56
CA THR A 80 -4.60 -5.76 -6.82
C THR A 80 -5.25 -5.19 -8.08
N ILE A 81 -5.57 -6.06 -9.05
CA ILE A 81 -6.36 -5.72 -10.23
C ILE A 81 -7.76 -6.28 -9.98
N GLU A 82 -8.77 -5.41 -10.06
CA GLU A 82 -10.19 -5.74 -9.82
C GLU A 82 -10.92 -6.13 -11.12
#